data_AF-A0A3D1IQ64-F1
#
_entry.id   AF-A0A3D1IQ64-F1
#
_cell.length_a   1.000
_cell.length_b   1.000
_cell.length_c   1.000
_cell.angle_alpha   90.00
_cell.angle_beta   90.00
_cell.angle_gamma   90.00
#
_symmetry.space_group_name_H-M   'P 1'
#
loop_
_entity.id
_entity.type
_entity.pdbx_description
1 polymer ?
#
loop_
_entity_poly.entity_id
_entity_poly.type
_entity_poly.pdbx_seq_one_letter_code
_entity_poly.pdbx_strand_id
1 'polypeptide(L)' 'MIVAWAVTGLWVLGYNSQAAYAAEAETPIRMLFGLPRWTVIGWLLPLLVANAFTIWFCLRFMRDEPMEDLPEDE' A
#
# COMPACT_ATOMS: atom_id res chain seq x y z
N MET A 1 -2.29 -11.31 3.53
CA MET A 1 -2.06 -10.30 2.46
C MET A 1 -3.35 -9.67 1.95
N ILE A 2 -4.34 -10.45 1.50
CA ILE A 2 -5.58 -9.91 0.89
C ILE A 2 -6.29 -8.90 1.79
N VAL A 3 -6.45 -9.18 3.09
CA VAL A 3 -7.10 -8.26 4.04
C VAL A 3 -6.36 -6.93 4.16
N ALA A 4 -5.02 -6.95 4.24
CA ALA A 4 -4.23 -5.71 4.35
C ALA A 4 -4.40 -4.83 3.10
N TRP A 5 -4.41 -5.45 1.93
CA TRP A 5 -4.65 -4.74 0.66
C TRP A 5 -6.11 -4.30 0.49
N ALA A 6 -7.08 -5.06 1.00
CA ALA A 6 -8.49 -4.66 1.01
C ALA A 6 -8.71 -3.42 1.91
N VAL A 7 -8.14 -3.41 3.12
CA VAL A 7 -8.19 -2.24 4.01
C VAL A 7 -7.50 -1.03 3.37
N THR A 8 -6.35 -1.24 2.73
CA THR A 8 -5.64 -0.20 1.98
C THR A 8 -6.50 0.34 0.83
N GLY A 9 -7.15 -0.53 0.06
CA GLY A 9 -8.06 -0.15 -1.02
C GLY A 9 -9.27 0.64 -0.52
N LEU A 10 -9.89 0.19 0.57
CA LEU A 10 -11.01 0.91 1.21
C LEU A 10 -10.60 2.28 1.71
N TRP A 11 -9.41 2.41 2.30
CA TRP A 11 -8.86 3.70 2.71
C TRP A 11 -8.65 4.62 1.51
N VAL A 12 -7.96 4.14 0.48
CA VAL A 12 -7.68 4.94 -0.72
C VAL A 12 -8.99 5.40 -1.37
N LEU A 13 -9.96 4.51 -1.56
CA LEU A 13 -11.23 4.88 -2.18
C LEU A 13 -12.06 5.82 -1.29
N GLY A 14 -12.23 5.45 -0.02
CA GLY A 14 -13.06 6.19 0.92
C GLY A 14 -12.51 7.58 1.25
N TYR A 15 -11.22 7.68 1.58
CA TYR A 15 -10.60 8.94 1.94
C TYR A 15 -10.51 9.88 0.73
N ASN A 16 -10.00 9.41 -0.41
CA ASN A 16 -9.81 10.30 -1.58
C ASN A 16 -11.14 10.75 -2.19
N SER A 17 -12.19 9.89 -2.16
CA SER A 17 -13.52 10.29 -2.63
C SER A 17 -14.16 11.43 -1.84
N GLN A 18 -13.69 11.71 -0.62
CA GLN A 18 -14.16 12.84 0.18
C GLN A 18 -13.16 13.99 0.16
N ALA A 19 -11.87 13.68 0.36
CA ALA A 19 -10.81 14.66 0.51
C ALA A 19 -10.52 15.43 -0.79
N ALA A 20 -10.72 14.83 -1.96
CA ALA A 20 -10.53 15.52 -3.23
C ALA A 20 -11.57 16.63 -3.45
N TYR A 21 -12.86 16.37 -3.16
CA TYR A 21 -13.91 17.40 -3.23
C TYR A 21 -13.76 18.46 -2.14
N ALA A 22 -13.35 18.07 -0.93
CA ALA A 22 -13.06 19.03 0.13
C ALA A 22 -11.89 19.96 -0.24
N ALA A 23 -10.88 19.44 -0.95
CA ALA A 23 -9.73 20.22 -1.40
C ALA A 23 -10.08 21.22 -2.52
N GLU A 24 -11.14 21.00 -3.29
CA GLU A 24 -11.62 21.96 -4.30
C GLU A 24 -12.08 23.28 -3.65
N ALA A 25 -12.63 23.20 -2.43
CA ALA A 25 -13.03 24.37 -1.65
C ALA A 25 -11.85 25.03 -0.89
N GLU A 26 -10.70 24.37 -0.75
CA GLU A 26 -9.50 24.93 -0.11
C GLU A 26 -8.68 25.75 -1.13
N THR A 27 -8.77 27.08 -1.07
CA THR A 27 -7.86 27.99 -1.80
C THR A 27 -7.01 28.82 -0.83
N PRO A 28 -5.68 28.67 -0.81
CA PRO A 28 -4.85 27.78 -1.63
C PRO A 28 -4.89 26.31 -1.15
N ILE A 29 -4.75 25.37 -2.10
CA ILE A 29 -4.65 23.94 -1.81
C ILE A 29 -3.42 23.70 -0.93
N ARG A 30 -3.59 23.00 0.19
CA ARG A 30 -2.47 22.69 1.08
C ARG A 30 -1.58 21.62 0.45
N MET A 31 -0.34 22.02 0.20
CA MET A 31 0.70 21.16 -0.37
C MET A 31 1.50 20.45 0.72
N LEU A 32 2.00 19.25 0.38
CA LEU A 32 2.94 18.45 1.16
C LEU A 32 3.90 17.78 0.17
N PHE A 33 5.21 18.01 0.32
CA PHE A 33 6.24 17.54 -0.63
C PHE A 33 5.98 17.92 -2.10
N GLY A 34 5.37 19.08 -2.35
CA GLY A 34 5.03 19.54 -3.71
C GLY A 34 3.77 18.90 -4.32
N LEU A 35 3.10 18.01 -3.60
CA LEU A 35 1.83 17.38 -3.99
C LEU A 35 0.70 17.87 -3.08
N PRO A 36 -0.58 17.80 -3.51
CA PRO A 36 -1.68 18.04 -2.60
C PRO A 36 -1.62 17.10 -1.40
N ARG A 37 -1.75 17.66 -0.18
CA ARG A 37 -1.66 16.92 1.09
C ARG A 37 -2.60 15.71 1.13
N TRP A 38 -3.79 15.84 0.56
CA TRP A 38 -4.76 14.75 0.50
C TRP A 38 -4.26 13.58 -0.35
N THR A 39 -3.49 13.83 -1.42
CA THR A 39 -2.87 12.78 -2.24
C THR A 39 -1.78 12.05 -1.46
N VAL A 40 -0.97 12.78 -0.68
CA VAL A 40 0.08 12.17 0.12
C VAL A 40 -0.50 11.27 1.23
N ILE A 41 -1.49 11.76 1.96
CA ILE A 41 -2.12 11.02 3.08
C ILE A 41 -3.08 9.94 2.58
N GLY A 42 -3.82 10.24 1.52
CA GLY A 42 -4.85 9.37 0.97
C GLY A 42 -4.30 8.27 0.08
N TRP A 43 -3.13 8.45 -0.54
CA TRP A 43 -2.61 7.52 -1.53
C TRP A 43 -1.18 7.07 -1.23
N LEU A 44 -0.22 7.99 -1.13
CA LEU A 44 1.19 7.60 -0.95
C LEU A 44 1.46 6.89 0.38
N LEU A 45 0.99 7.46 1.48
CA LEU A 45 1.19 6.92 2.82
C LEU A 45 0.61 5.50 2.99
N PRO A 46 -0.68 5.23 2.66
CA PRO A 46 -1.24 3.89 2.81
C PRO A 46 -0.56 2.87 1.90
N LEU A 47 -0.15 3.25 0.69
CA LEU A 47 0.63 2.36 -0.19
C LEU A 47 2.01 2.03 0.38
N LEU A 48 2.73 3.01 0.92
CA LEU A 48 4.03 2.79 1.55
C LEU A 48 3.90 1.85 2.75
N VAL A 49 2.90 2.07 3.60
CA VAL A 49 2.62 1.21 4.76
C VAL A 49 2.27 -0.21 4.33
N ALA A 50 1.40 -0.36 3.32
CA ALA A 50 1.02 -1.68 2.80
C ALA A 50 2.23 -2.43 2.22
N ASN A 51 3.07 -1.76 1.44
CA ASN A 51 4.28 -2.36 0.88
C ASN A 51 5.30 -2.73 1.97
N ALA A 52 5.56 -1.84 2.92
CA ALA A 52 6.45 -2.13 4.04
C ALA A 52 5.98 -3.36 4.84
N PHE A 53 4.66 -3.44 5.09
CA PHE A 53 4.05 -4.60 5.72
C PHE A 53 4.17 -5.87 4.87
N THR A 54 3.94 -5.79 3.56
CA THR A 54 4.11 -6.93 2.64
C THR A 54 5.55 -7.42 2.63
N ILE A 55 6.53 -6.53 2.50
CA ILE A 55 7.96 -6.88 2.51
C ILE A 55 8.33 -7.55 3.83
N TRP A 56 7.95 -6.94 4.96
CA TRP A 56 8.19 -7.53 6.29
C TRP A 56 7.56 -8.92 6.43
N PHE A 57 6.31 -9.08 5.97
CA PHE A 57 5.60 -10.35 6.03
C PHE A 57 6.30 -11.43 5.19
N CYS A 58 6.69 -11.09 3.95
CA CYS A 58 7.41 -12.00 3.08
C CYS A 58 8.74 -12.43 3.69
N LEU A 59 9.54 -11.48 4.20
CA LEU A 59 10.84 -11.77 4.80
C LEU A 59 10.75 -12.61 6.08
N ARG A 60 9.66 -12.48 6.85
CA ARG A 60 9.55 -13.13 8.17
C ARG A 60 8.79 -14.45 8.17
N PHE A 61 7.86 -14.65 7.23
CA PHE A 61 6.92 -15.77 7.27
C PHE A 61 6.89 -16.62 6.00
N MET A 62 7.34 -16.10 4.85
CA MET A 62 7.42 -16.92 3.64
C MET A 62 8.62 -17.86 3.79
N ARG A 63 8.35 -19.17 3.76
CA ARG A 63 9.37 -20.22 3.72
C ARG A 63 9.38 -20.80 2.32
N ASP A 64 10.57 -21.06 1.80
CA ASP A 64 10.71 -21.83 0.58
C ASP A 64 10.26 -23.27 0.84
N GLU A 65 9.52 -23.85 -0.10
CA GLU A 65 9.25 -25.28 -0.08
C GLU A 65 10.57 -26.04 -0.30
N PRO A 66 10.76 -27.19 0.36
CA PRO A 66 11.94 -28.00 0.11
C PRO A 66 11.98 -28.37 -1.37
N MET A 67 13.10 -28.06 -2.04
CA MET A 67 13.33 -28.48 -3.41
C MET A 67 13.29 -30.01 -3.43
N GLU A 68 12.39 -30.60 -4.21
CA GLU A 68 12.38 -32.06 -4.40
C GLU A 68 13.73 -32.49 -4.97
N ASP A 69 14.33 -33.51 -4.36
CA ASP A 69 15.60 -34.06 -4.84
C ASP A 69 15.38 -34.58 -6.27
N LEU A 70 16.17 -34.06 -7.21
CA LEU A 70 16.19 -34.55 -8.58
C LEU A 70 16.59 -36.04 -8.55
N PRO A 71 15.91 -36.92 -9.30
CA PRO A 71 16.31 -38.31 -9.38
C PRO A 71 17.78 -38.36 -9.82
N GLU A 72 18.62 -39.03 -9.02
CA GLU A 72 19.99 -39.32 -9.43
C GLU A 72 19.91 -40.19 -10.68
N ASP A 73 20.39 -39.67 -11.82
CA ASP A 73 20.54 -40.45 -13.03
C ASP A 73 21.52 -41.61 -12.74
N GLU A 74 21.02 -42.86 -12.67
CA GLU A 74 21.81 -44.10 -12.58
C GLU A 74 22.67 -44.35 -13.82
#